data_AF-A0A1F5YXN5-F1
#
_entry.id   AF-A0A1F5YXN5-F1
#
_cell.length_a   1.000
_cell.length_b   1.000
_cell.length_c   1.000
_cell.angle_alpha   90.00
_cell.angle_beta   90.00
_cell.angle_gamma   90.00
#
_symmetry.space_group_name_H-M   'P 1'
#
loop_
_entity.id
_entity.type
_entity.pdbx_description
1 polymer ?
#
loop_
_entity_poly.entity_id
_entity_poly.type
_entity_poly.pdbx_seq_one_letter_code
_entity_poly.pdbx_strand_id
1 'polypeptide(L)'
;MRRKVIFLVALIGLVAIGVGVFRMVRTSAPKQGVLKVNSEPAASIFIDDRVIGKTPYEEHIGEGEYNVKLVPDATTTQLATWQGKVQIYGNLLTFVNASLGETDFSTAVDILWLEKTKTKNSELTVLTSPDGAAVSVDTQGAGSTPLTLSDITVGDHTVSVDSPGFLPRSLKVKTTAGYRLVASIKMAISSMSATPSAAPEASPTAEIVQSPTPTGSVKSSPTPTKKVSGTPTPTGKAAADPDKPYALIKETPTGFLRVREQPSTASRELAQVKPGEKYTILDEQSGWYQISYDGENKGWISGQYATKVE
;
A
#
# COMPACT_ATOMS: atom_id res chain seq x y z
N MET A 1 -19.86 20.55 70.86
CA MET A 1 -18.61 20.04 70.22
C MET A 1 -18.88 19.01 69.11
N ARG A 2 -19.80 18.04 69.28
CA ARG A 2 -20.08 16.98 68.29
C ARG A 2 -20.43 17.46 66.87
N ARG A 3 -21.21 18.54 66.71
CA ARG A 3 -21.55 19.11 65.38
C ARG A 3 -20.35 19.67 64.60
N LYS A 4 -19.34 20.23 65.29
CA LYS A 4 -18.12 20.75 64.65
C LYS A 4 -17.20 19.62 64.18
N VAL A 5 -17.19 18.49 64.89
CA VAL A 5 -16.41 17.29 64.53
C VAL A 5 -17.00 16.60 63.29
N ILE A 6 -18.33 16.48 63.20
CA ILE A 6 -19.00 15.90 62.03
C ILE A 6 -18.73 16.73 60.76
N PHE A 7 -18.75 18.06 60.88
CA PHE A 7 -18.44 18.95 59.75
C PHE A 7 -16.98 18.82 59.28
N LEU A 8 -16.04 18.66 60.21
CA LEU A 8 -14.62 18.52 59.91
C LEU A 8 -14.30 17.18 59.24
N VAL A 9 -14.93 16.09 59.67
CA VAL A 9 -14.79 14.76 59.04
C VAL A 9 -15.41 14.73 57.64
N ALA A 10 -16.57 15.37 57.44
CA ALA A 10 -17.20 15.48 56.12
C ALA A 10 -16.34 16.31 55.15
N LEU A 11 -15.70 17.39 55.62
CA LEU A 11 -14.82 18.23 54.82
C LEU A 11 -13.55 17.47 54.38
N ILE A 12 -12.94 16.70 55.28
CA ILE A 12 -11.77 15.87 54.96
C ILE A 12 -12.13 14.79 53.93
N GLY A 13 -13.31 14.16 54.06
CA GLY A 13 -13.82 13.20 53.08
C GLY A 13 -14.00 13.82 51.68
N LEU A 14 -14.55 15.03 51.60
CA LEU A 14 -14.74 15.76 50.34
C LEU A 14 -13.41 16.15 49.68
N VAL A 15 -12.43 16.58 50.47
CA VAL A 15 -11.07 16.88 49.98
C VAL A 15 -10.37 15.60 49.52
N ALA A 16 -10.51 14.49 50.24
CA ALA A 16 -9.93 13.20 49.84
C ALA A 16 -10.54 12.67 48.54
N ILE A 17 -11.86 12.82 48.35
CA ILE A 17 -12.55 12.49 47.09
C ILE A 17 -12.08 13.43 45.98
N GLY A 18 -11.97 14.73 46.24
CA GLY A 18 -11.45 15.71 45.27
C GLY A 18 -10.02 15.41 44.83
N VAL A 19 -9.14 15.03 45.76
CA VAL A 19 -7.75 14.62 45.48
C VAL A 19 -7.69 13.27 44.77
N GLY A 20 -8.57 12.32 45.13
CA GLY A 20 -8.69 11.02 44.46
C GLY A 20 -9.15 11.17 43.01
N VAL A 21 -10.16 12.01 42.76
CA VAL A 21 -10.64 12.35 41.41
C VAL A 21 -9.58 13.14 40.65
N PHE A 22 -8.87 14.08 41.28
CA PHE A 22 -7.78 14.83 40.64
C PHE A 22 -6.56 13.94 40.31
N ARG A 23 -6.25 12.93 41.13
CA ARG A 23 -5.25 11.89 40.83
C ARG A 23 -5.72 10.93 39.72
N MET A 24 -7.02 10.68 39.60
CA MET A 24 -7.60 9.83 38.56
C MET A 24 -7.78 10.56 37.21
N VAL A 25 -7.94 11.89 37.25
CA VAL A 25 -7.98 12.79 36.07
C VAL A 25 -6.58 13.27 35.66
N ARG A 26 -5.52 12.97 36.42
CA ARG A 26 -4.14 12.90 35.89
C ARG A 26 -3.99 11.64 35.03
N THR A 27 -4.78 11.59 33.96
CA THR A 27 -4.67 10.65 32.86
C THR A 27 -3.26 10.70 32.31
N SER A 28 -2.61 9.54 32.19
CA SER A 28 -1.28 9.38 31.61
C SER A 28 -1.12 10.26 30.37
N ALA A 29 -0.02 11.02 30.29
CA ALA A 29 0.29 11.82 29.11
C ALA A 29 0.17 10.94 27.85
N PRO A 30 -0.43 11.46 26.75
CA PRO A 30 -0.55 10.69 25.52
C PRO A 30 0.84 10.22 25.11
N LYS A 31 0.96 8.94 24.73
CA LYS A 31 2.25 8.43 24.28
C LYS A 31 2.66 9.17 23.03
N GLN A 32 3.93 9.52 22.94
CA GLN A 32 4.50 10.25 21.81
C GLN A 32 5.47 9.33 21.07
N GLY A 33 5.36 9.30 19.75
CA GLY A 33 6.38 8.74 18.87
C GLY A 33 7.38 9.80 18.43
N VAL A 34 8.40 9.40 17.70
CA VAL A 34 9.32 10.32 17.01
C VAL A 34 9.01 10.27 15.53
N LEU A 35 8.72 11.41 14.92
CA LEU A 35 8.64 11.54 13.47
C LEU A 35 9.95 12.14 12.97
N LYS A 36 10.61 11.44 12.05
CA LYS A 36 11.76 11.95 11.32
C LYS A 36 11.43 12.06 9.84
N VAL A 37 11.65 13.22 9.23
CA VAL A 37 11.32 13.49 7.83
C VAL A 37 12.53 14.04 7.10
N ASN A 38 12.92 13.37 6.03
CA ASN A 38 13.93 13.84 5.09
C ASN A 38 13.29 14.04 3.71
N SER A 39 13.78 15.01 2.95
CA SER A 39 13.47 15.10 1.54
C SER A 39 14.61 15.69 0.74
N GLU A 40 14.64 15.35 -0.55
CA GLU A 40 15.46 15.99 -1.56
C GLU A 40 14.57 16.37 -2.76
N PRO A 41 14.54 17.66 -3.19
CA PRO A 41 15.09 18.81 -2.48
C PRO A 41 14.40 19.08 -1.13
N ALA A 42 14.94 20.06 -0.40
CA ALA A 42 14.34 20.53 0.85
C ALA A 42 12.89 20.97 0.64
N ALA A 43 12.04 20.69 1.63
CA ALA A 43 10.61 20.91 1.57
C ALA A 43 10.06 21.42 2.90
N SER A 44 9.05 22.27 2.82
CA SER A 44 8.21 22.65 3.95
C SER A 44 7.26 21.50 4.30
N ILE A 45 7.16 21.19 5.59
CA ILE A 45 6.41 20.03 6.12
C ILE A 45 5.14 20.53 6.79
N PHE A 46 4.02 19.90 6.42
CA PHE A 46 2.72 20.13 7.00
C PHE A 46 2.19 18.84 7.64
N ILE A 47 1.59 18.94 8.81
CA ILE A 47 0.82 17.88 9.46
C ILE A 47 -0.60 18.41 9.69
N ASP A 48 -1.58 17.71 9.14
CA ASP A 48 -3.01 18.09 9.21
C ASP A 48 -3.20 19.58 8.83
N ASP A 49 -2.59 19.96 7.70
CA ASP A 49 -2.55 21.31 7.12
C ASP A 49 -1.85 22.40 7.94
N ARG A 50 -1.24 22.06 9.08
CA ARG A 50 -0.38 22.96 9.86
C ARG A 50 1.08 22.81 9.47
N VAL A 51 1.75 23.92 9.14
CA VAL A 51 3.22 23.94 8.97
C VAL A 51 3.89 23.60 10.30
N ILE A 52 4.75 22.59 10.29
CA ILE A 52 5.55 22.18 11.47
C ILE A 52 7.04 22.50 11.32
N GLY A 53 7.55 22.59 10.08
CA GLY A 53 8.96 22.88 9.85
C GLY A 53 9.39 22.66 8.41
N LYS A 54 10.69 22.42 8.21
CA LYS A 54 11.31 22.12 6.93
C LYS A 54 12.18 20.87 7.05
N THR A 55 12.34 20.12 5.97
CA THR A 55 13.26 18.97 5.94
C THR A 55 14.73 19.43 5.90
N PRO A 56 15.65 18.67 6.53
CA PRO A 56 15.40 17.54 7.42
C PRO A 56 14.76 17.97 8.75
N TYR A 57 13.86 17.15 9.29
CA TYR A 57 13.06 17.44 10.48
C TYR A 57 12.97 16.24 11.42
N GLU A 58 12.98 16.48 12.73
CA GLU A 58 12.79 15.43 13.74
C GLU A 58 12.09 16.02 14.97
N GLU A 59 10.96 15.44 15.39
CA GLU A 59 10.23 15.89 16.58
C GLU A 59 9.43 14.76 17.23
N HIS A 60 9.13 14.91 18.52
CA HIS A 60 8.15 14.09 19.23
C HIS A 60 6.72 14.52 18.90
N ILE A 61 5.93 13.58 18.38
CA ILE A 61 4.54 13.81 17.99
C ILE A 61 3.65 12.83 18.74
N GLY A 62 2.43 13.25 19.08
CA GLY A 62 1.43 12.35 19.67
C GLY A 62 1.23 11.08 18.82
N GLU A 63 0.90 9.98 19.46
CA GLU A 63 0.47 8.77 18.76
C GLU A 63 -0.84 9.04 17.99
N GLY A 64 -0.90 8.64 16.71
CA GLY A 64 -2.03 8.92 15.83
C GLY A 64 -1.74 8.69 14.35
N GLU A 65 -2.80 8.76 13.53
CA GLU A 65 -2.71 8.85 12.07
C GLU A 65 -2.71 10.33 11.68
N TYR A 66 -1.76 10.74 10.86
CA TYR A 66 -1.57 12.12 10.42
C TYR A 66 -1.54 12.23 8.92
N ASN A 67 -2.11 13.30 8.35
CA ASN A 67 -1.87 13.65 6.96
C ASN A 67 -0.60 14.48 6.85
N VAL A 68 0.47 13.88 6.34
CA VAL A 68 1.77 14.54 6.12
C VAL A 68 1.82 15.04 4.69
N LYS A 69 2.13 16.33 4.51
CA LYS A 69 2.30 16.96 3.21
C LYS A 69 3.67 17.65 3.11
N LEU A 70 4.37 17.40 2.01
CA LEU A 70 5.70 17.94 1.72
C LEU A 70 5.61 18.85 0.49
N VAL A 71 5.88 20.12 0.70
CA VAL A 71 5.88 21.15 -0.35
C VAL A 71 7.33 21.54 -0.63
N PRO A 72 7.89 21.21 -1.81
CA PRO A 72 9.25 21.57 -2.17
C PRO A 72 9.51 23.08 -2.07
N ASP A 73 10.67 23.48 -1.54
CA ASP A 73 11.07 24.89 -1.44
C ASP A 73 11.69 25.43 -2.75
N ALA A 74 11.52 24.72 -3.88
CA ALA A 74 12.13 25.07 -5.16
C ALA A 74 11.54 26.37 -5.76
N THR A 75 12.41 27.30 -6.14
CA THR A 75 12.01 28.61 -6.67
C THR A 75 11.99 28.70 -8.20
N THR A 76 12.66 27.76 -8.88
CA THR A 76 12.92 27.84 -10.33
C THR A 76 12.25 26.70 -11.12
N THR A 77 12.05 25.55 -10.48
CA THR A 77 11.39 24.38 -11.08
C THR A 77 10.12 24.08 -10.31
N GLN A 78 9.00 23.92 -11.00
CA GLN A 78 7.76 23.50 -10.38
C GLN A 78 7.85 22.01 -10.06
N LEU A 79 7.94 21.69 -8.77
CA LEU A 79 8.02 20.33 -8.27
C LEU A 79 6.68 19.90 -7.68
N ALA A 80 6.41 18.59 -7.73
CA ALA A 80 5.20 18.02 -7.18
C ALA A 80 5.21 18.10 -5.65
N THR A 81 4.07 18.51 -5.09
CA THR A 81 3.79 18.32 -3.66
C THR A 81 3.39 16.87 -3.43
N TRP A 82 3.99 16.25 -2.41
CA TRP A 82 3.55 14.94 -1.96
C TRP A 82 2.65 15.07 -0.73
N GLN A 83 1.62 14.23 -0.63
CA GLN A 83 0.87 14.04 0.61
C GLN A 83 0.59 12.56 0.85
N GLY A 84 0.57 12.15 2.12
CA GLY A 84 0.27 10.79 2.51
C GLY A 84 -0.13 10.65 3.98
N LYS A 85 -0.87 9.60 4.28
CA LYS A 85 -1.19 9.23 5.66
C LYS A 85 0.01 8.54 6.31
N VAL A 86 0.38 8.99 7.50
CA VAL A 86 1.50 8.46 8.27
C VAL A 86 1.02 8.10 9.66
N GLN A 87 1.24 6.84 10.05
CA GLN A 87 0.93 6.35 11.39
C GLN A 87 2.14 6.59 12.31
N ILE A 88 1.89 7.21 13.46
CA ILE A 88 2.88 7.43 14.52
C ILE A 88 2.47 6.62 15.73
N TYR A 89 3.39 5.78 16.22
CA TYR A 89 3.19 4.95 17.41
C TYR A 89 4.00 5.48 18.59
N GLY A 90 3.43 5.36 19.79
CA GLY A 90 4.09 5.77 21.03
C GLY A 90 5.45 5.09 21.24
N ASN A 91 6.46 5.90 21.54
CA ASN A 91 7.85 5.51 21.82
C ASN A 91 8.56 4.80 20.65
N LEU A 92 8.03 4.91 19.43
CA LEU A 92 8.62 4.34 18.23
C LEU A 92 8.98 5.44 17.24
N LEU A 93 9.95 5.13 16.37
CA LEU A 93 10.36 6.00 15.27
C LEU A 93 9.48 5.69 14.05
N THR A 94 8.90 6.74 13.48
CA THR A 94 8.38 6.74 12.11
C THR A 94 9.31 7.61 11.27
N PHE A 95 9.83 7.04 10.19
CA PHE A 95 10.74 7.72 9.27
C PHE A 95 10.10 7.89 7.90
N VAL A 96 10.12 9.10 7.38
CA VAL A 96 9.66 9.44 6.03
C VAL A 96 10.85 10.00 5.25
N ASN A 97 11.10 9.46 4.07
CA ASN A 97 12.16 9.92 3.18
C ASN A 97 11.58 10.13 1.77
N ALA A 98 11.64 11.34 1.24
CA ALA A 98 11.05 11.68 -0.06
C ALA A 98 12.09 12.19 -1.06
N SER A 99 12.04 11.71 -2.29
CA SER A 99 12.71 12.28 -3.45
C SER A 99 11.65 12.92 -4.33
N LEU A 100 11.51 14.24 -4.26
CA LEU A 100 10.42 14.99 -4.88
C LEU A 100 10.78 15.34 -6.32
N GLY A 101 10.01 14.82 -7.28
CA GLY A 101 10.18 15.07 -8.70
C GLY A 101 9.24 16.16 -9.22
N GLU A 102 9.30 16.45 -10.52
CA GLU A 102 8.43 17.43 -11.19
C GLU A 102 6.95 17.01 -11.15
N THR A 103 6.70 15.71 -11.15
CA THR A 103 5.36 15.09 -11.10
C THR A 103 5.26 14.08 -9.96
N ASP A 104 4.03 13.70 -9.61
CA ASP A 104 3.77 12.60 -8.65
C ASP A 104 4.37 11.26 -9.12
N PHE A 105 4.43 11.02 -10.43
CA PHE A 105 5.01 9.81 -11.02
C PHE A 105 6.53 9.77 -10.93
N SER A 106 7.19 10.93 -10.92
CA SER A 106 8.63 11.06 -10.72
C SER A 106 9.03 11.19 -9.24
N THR A 107 8.05 11.15 -8.33
CA THR A 107 8.27 11.28 -6.88
C THR A 107 8.37 9.90 -6.23
N ALA A 108 9.45 9.67 -5.49
CA ALA A 108 9.63 8.45 -4.69
C ALA A 108 9.52 8.77 -3.20
N VAL A 109 8.86 7.92 -2.42
CA VAL A 109 8.71 8.12 -0.97
C VAL A 109 8.85 6.79 -0.25
N ASP A 110 9.70 6.76 0.77
CA ASP A 110 9.86 5.64 1.69
C ASP A 110 9.26 6.04 3.05
N ILE A 111 8.36 5.21 3.58
CA ILE A 111 7.80 5.35 4.92
C ILE A 111 8.14 4.09 5.71
N LEU A 112 8.83 4.25 6.83
CA LEU A 112 9.23 3.17 7.70
C LEU A 112 8.66 3.39 9.09
N TRP A 113 7.97 2.39 9.63
CA TRP A 113 7.47 2.42 11.01
C TRP A 113 7.56 1.04 11.65
N LEU A 114 7.57 1.01 12.98
CA LEU A 114 7.56 -0.22 13.75
C LEU A 114 6.16 -0.47 14.32
N GLU A 115 5.76 -1.74 14.27
CA GLU A 115 4.58 -2.25 14.96
C GLU A 115 5.01 -3.27 16.00
N LYS A 116 4.42 -3.22 17.19
CA LYS A 116 4.72 -4.21 18.23
C LYS A 116 4.03 -5.52 17.90
N THR A 117 4.77 -6.63 17.92
CA THR A 117 4.20 -7.96 17.66
C THR A 117 3.82 -8.66 18.97
N LYS A 118 2.94 -9.65 18.86
CA LYS A 118 2.63 -10.56 19.98
C LYS A 118 3.71 -11.63 20.17
N THR A 119 4.49 -11.87 19.12
CA THR A 119 5.62 -12.80 19.09
C THR A 119 6.86 -12.13 19.68
N LYS A 120 7.92 -12.91 19.89
CA LYS A 120 9.26 -12.37 20.19
C LYS A 120 10.15 -12.34 18.96
N ASN A 121 9.60 -12.68 17.80
CA ASN A 121 10.33 -12.74 16.55
C ASN A 121 10.49 -11.33 15.99
N SER A 122 11.45 -11.19 15.10
CA SER A 122 11.69 -9.98 14.34
C SER A 122 11.06 -10.16 12.98
N GLU A 123 10.21 -9.22 12.57
CA GLU A 123 9.41 -9.32 11.36
C GLU A 123 9.69 -8.14 10.43
N LEU A 124 9.64 -8.36 9.12
CA LEU A 124 9.75 -7.31 8.10
C LEU A 124 8.57 -7.44 7.13
N THR A 125 7.85 -6.35 6.91
CA THR A 125 6.85 -6.24 5.84
C THR A 125 7.31 -5.18 4.84
N VAL A 126 7.32 -5.53 3.55
CA VAL A 126 7.68 -4.63 2.44
C VAL A 126 6.48 -4.48 1.52
N LEU A 127 6.07 -3.23 1.32
CA LEU A 127 4.95 -2.82 0.47
C LEU A 127 5.48 -1.85 -0.59
N THR A 128 5.08 -2.00 -1.85
CA THR A 128 5.42 -1.03 -2.90
C THR A 128 4.20 -0.48 -3.60
N SER A 129 4.35 0.73 -4.17
CA SER A 129 3.41 1.33 -5.11
C SER A 129 4.17 1.73 -6.37
N PRO A 130 3.87 1.12 -7.54
CA PRO A 130 2.91 0.02 -7.73
C PRO A 130 3.35 -1.26 -7.04
N ASP A 131 2.41 -2.17 -6.83
CA ASP A 131 2.68 -3.46 -6.20
C ASP A 131 3.32 -4.46 -7.17
N GLY A 132 3.83 -5.57 -6.64
CA GLY A 132 4.49 -6.63 -7.42
C GLY A 132 6.00 -6.42 -7.65
N ALA A 133 6.63 -5.44 -7.01
CA ALA A 133 8.07 -5.24 -7.11
C ALA A 133 8.83 -6.44 -6.54
N ALA A 134 9.93 -6.85 -7.18
CA ALA A 134 10.83 -7.85 -6.67
C ALA A 134 11.56 -7.30 -5.43
N VAL A 135 11.65 -8.10 -4.36
CA VAL A 135 12.28 -7.73 -3.09
C VAL A 135 13.51 -8.61 -2.88
N SER A 136 14.61 -7.98 -2.47
CA SER A 136 15.80 -8.67 -1.95
C SER A 136 16.18 -8.12 -0.59
N VAL A 137 16.66 -9.01 0.28
CA VAL A 137 17.18 -8.69 1.62
C VAL A 137 18.62 -9.17 1.66
N ASP A 138 19.55 -8.27 1.96
CA ASP A 138 20.99 -8.55 2.00
C ASP A 138 21.49 -9.24 0.72
N THR A 139 21.04 -8.75 -0.43
CA THR A 139 21.29 -9.27 -1.79
C THR A 139 20.60 -10.60 -2.15
N GLN A 140 19.99 -11.28 -1.18
CA GLN A 140 19.25 -12.51 -1.43
C GLN A 140 17.81 -12.19 -1.86
N GLY A 141 17.36 -12.78 -2.98
CA GLY A 141 15.97 -12.66 -3.42
C GLY A 141 15.00 -13.21 -2.38
N ALA A 142 14.02 -12.40 -1.96
CA ALA A 142 13.08 -12.72 -0.89
C ALA A 142 11.63 -12.90 -1.38
N GLY A 143 11.30 -12.46 -2.59
CA GLY A 143 9.98 -12.62 -3.21
C GLY A 143 9.55 -11.36 -3.95
N SER A 144 8.23 -11.12 -4.01
CA SER A 144 7.64 -9.91 -4.58
C SER A 144 6.70 -9.26 -3.56
N THR A 145 6.52 -7.94 -3.62
CA THR A 145 5.55 -7.27 -2.74
C THR A 145 4.10 -7.66 -3.12
N PRO A 146 3.18 -7.66 -2.15
CA PRO A 146 3.38 -7.42 -0.72
C PRO A 146 4.09 -8.61 -0.07
N LEU A 147 5.18 -8.36 0.64
CA LEU A 147 6.01 -9.42 1.23
C LEU A 147 6.08 -9.27 2.75
N THR A 148 5.91 -10.37 3.49
CA THR A 148 6.15 -10.42 4.93
C THR A 148 7.12 -11.56 5.26
N LEU A 149 8.20 -11.23 5.96
CA LEU A 149 9.17 -12.16 6.51
C LEU A 149 8.98 -12.22 8.02
N SER A 150 8.47 -13.35 8.53
CA SER A 150 8.10 -13.49 9.94
C SER A 150 9.28 -13.77 10.89
N ASP A 151 10.42 -14.18 10.33
CA ASP A 151 11.60 -14.62 11.08
C ASP A 151 12.89 -14.05 10.45
N ILE A 152 12.88 -12.75 10.15
CA ILE A 152 14.10 -12.07 9.69
C ILE A 152 15.08 -11.96 10.87
N THR A 153 16.38 -12.09 10.60
CA THR A 153 17.40 -11.92 11.63
C THR A 153 17.31 -10.52 12.26
N VAL A 154 17.72 -10.40 13.51
CA VAL A 154 17.73 -9.12 14.23
C VAL A 154 19.01 -8.39 13.89
N GLY A 155 18.90 -7.15 13.40
CA GLY A 155 20.06 -6.34 13.12
C GLY A 155 19.86 -5.39 11.96
N ASP A 156 20.98 -4.96 11.39
CA ASP A 156 21.01 -4.12 10.21
C ASP A 156 20.84 -4.97 8.94
N HIS A 157 19.95 -4.55 8.06
CA HIS A 157 19.66 -5.18 6.77
C HIS A 157 19.65 -4.14 5.66
N THR A 158 19.99 -4.59 4.45
CA THR A 158 19.73 -3.83 3.22
C THR A 158 18.55 -4.44 2.50
N VAL A 159 17.47 -3.67 2.37
CA VAL A 159 16.27 -4.06 1.61
C VAL A 159 16.30 -3.34 0.28
N SER A 160 16.32 -4.08 -0.82
CA SER A 160 16.26 -3.52 -2.16
C SER A 160 15.00 -3.98 -2.88
N VAL A 161 14.33 -3.04 -3.56
CA VAL A 161 13.15 -3.31 -4.38
C VAL A 161 13.36 -2.85 -5.81
N ASP A 162 12.91 -3.66 -6.76
CA ASP A 162 13.04 -3.44 -8.20
C ASP A 162 11.74 -3.76 -8.92
N SER A 163 11.38 -2.95 -9.91
CA SER A 163 10.18 -3.15 -10.72
C SER A 163 10.38 -2.57 -12.12
N PRO A 164 10.01 -3.30 -13.20
CA PRO A 164 10.18 -2.82 -14.57
C PRO A 164 9.51 -1.45 -14.80
N GLY A 165 10.28 -0.51 -15.35
CA GLY A 165 9.82 0.85 -15.63
C GLY A 165 9.95 1.83 -14.45
N PHE A 166 10.38 1.37 -13.28
CA PHE A 166 10.58 2.19 -12.09
C PHE A 166 12.06 2.27 -11.71
N LEU A 167 12.42 3.32 -10.98
CA LEU A 167 13.74 3.46 -10.40
C LEU A 167 13.88 2.51 -9.20
N PRO A 168 14.92 1.66 -9.17
CA PRO A 168 15.13 0.76 -8.05
C PRO A 168 15.42 1.53 -6.76
N ARG A 169 15.05 0.94 -5.63
CA ARG A 169 15.26 1.53 -4.30
C ARG A 169 16.06 0.58 -3.43
N SER A 170 16.94 1.13 -2.59
CA SER A 170 17.69 0.37 -1.60
C SER A 170 17.69 1.12 -0.27
N LEU A 171 17.21 0.46 0.78
CA LEU A 171 16.98 1.02 2.10
C LEU A 171 17.82 0.27 3.12
N LYS A 172 18.52 1.01 3.98
CA LYS A 172 19.16 0.44 5.17
C LYS A 172 18.16 0.46 6.31
N VAL A 173 17.88 -0.70 6.87
CA VAL A 173 16.87 -0.85 7.92
C VAL A 173 17.42 -1.62 9.11
N LYS A 174 16.86 -1.36 10.28
CA LYS A 174 17.18 -2.10 11.51
C LYS A 174 15.95 -2.85 12.00
N THR A 175 16.04 -4.17 12.07
CA THR A 175 14.99 -5.04 12.57
C THR A 175 15.22 -5.31 14.07
N THR A 176 14.17 -5.60 14.84
CA THR A 176 14.25 -5.76 16.30
C THR A 176 13.27 -6.83 16.77
N ALA A 177 13.72 -7.69 17.67
CA ALA A 177 12.89 -8.74 18.26
C ALA A 177 11.63 -8.19 18.95
N GLY A 178 10.48 -8.81 18.67
CA GLY A 178 9.17 -8.38 19.19
C GLY A 178 8.55 -7.20 18.44
N TYR A 179 9.13 -6.83 17.29
CA TYR A 179 8.60 -5.79 16.42
C TYR A 179 8.57 -6.27 14.97
N ARG A 180 7.62 -5.70 14.23
CA ARG A 180 7.52 -5.76 12.78
C ARG A 180 7.93 -4.39 12.25
N LEU A 181 9.00 -4.35 11.48
CA LEU A 181 9.31 -3.19 10.68
C LEU A 181 8.45 -3.23 9.42
N VAL A 182 7.70 -2.18 9.14
CA VAL A 182 6.97 -2.03 7.89
C VAL A 182 7.66 -0.97 7.05
N ALA A 183 8.02 -1.32 5.81
CA ALA A 183 8.56 -0.42 4.80
C ALA A 183 7.53 -0.27 3.66
N SER A 184 6.94 0.92 3.55
CA SER A 184 6.04 1.30 2.46
C SER A 184 6.77 2.21 1.49
N ILE A 185 6.87 1.80 0.22
CA ILE A 185 7.75 2.43 -0.77
C ILE A 185 6.93 2.82 -2.00
N LYS A 186 6.73 4.12 -2.23
CA LYS A 186 6.26 4.66 -3.52
C LYS A 186 7.48 4.78 -4.43
N MET A 187 7.45 4.10 -5.57
CA MET A 187 8.53 4.11 -6.55
C MET A 187 8.30 5.19 -7.61
N ALA A 188 9.38 5.85 -8.05
CA ALA A 188 9.34 6.80 -9.16
C ALA A 188 9.57 6.08 -10.50
N ILE A 189 8.96 6.58 -11.58
CA ILE A 189 9.16 6.06 -12.94
C ILE A 189 10.56 6.43 -13.45
N SER A 190 11.23 5.48 -14.12
CA SER A 190 12.47 5.75 -14.86
C SER A 190 12.12 6.36 -16.22
N SER A 191 12.50 7.61 -16.48
CA SER A 191 12.16 8.35 -17.70
C SER A 191 12.88 7.88 -18.98
N MET A 192 13.32 6.61 -19.05
CA MET A 192 14.10 6.04 -20.16
C MET A 192 13.47 4.83 -20.89
N SER A 193 12.15 4.64 -20.86
CA SER A 193 11.47 3.69 -21.76
C SER A 193 10.47 4.36 -22.70
N ALA A 194 10.99 5.22 -23.56
CA ALA A 194 10.32 5.64 -24.78
C ALA A 194 11.27 5.51 -25.99
N THR A 195 11.84 4.32 -26.18
CA THR A 195 12.18 3.87 -27.54
C THR A 195 11.83 2.39 -27.61
N PRO A 196 10.84 1.97 -28.42
CA PRO A 196 10.77 0.57 -28.78
C PRO A 196 12.08 0.25 -29.50
N SER A 197 12.92 -0.59 -28.88
CA SER A 197 13.99 -1.27 -29.59
C SER A 197 13.31 -2.01 -30.73
N ALA A 198 13.47 -1.48 -31.94
CA ALA A 198 12.99 -2.11 -33.16
C ALA A 198 13.57 -3.52 -33.20
N ALA A 199 12.74 -4.51 -32.86
CA ALA A 199 12.99 -5.88 -33.20
C ALA A 199 13.00 -5.93 -34.73
N PRO A 200 14.04 -6.49 -35.38
CA PRO A 200 14.09 -6.55 -36.82
C PRO A 200 12.88 -7.35 -37.31
N GLU A 201 12.15 -6.70 -38.21
CA GLU A 201 11.00 -7.18 -38.95
C GLU A 201 11.34 -8.54 -39.59
N ALA A 202 10.93 -9.63 -38.95
CA ALA A 202 10.94 -10.95 -39.57
C ALA A 202 9.79 -11.01 -40.57
N SER A 203 10.14 -10.81 -41.83
CA SER A 203 9.30 -10.94 -43.02
C SER A 203 8.56 -12.30 -43.05
N PRO A 204 7.22 -12.35 -43.21
CA PRO A 204 6.50 -13.61 -43.33
C PRO A 204 6.50 -14.07 -44.80
N THR A 205 7.00 -15.28 -45.06
CA THR A 205 6.64 -16.06 -46.26
C THR A 205 5.83 -17.26 -45.81
N ALA A 206 4.63 -17.37 -46.38
CA ALA A 206 3.61 -18.36 -46.08
C ALA A 206 3.95 -19.74 -46.64
N GLU A 207 3.49 -20.80 -45.98
CA GLU A 207 2.98 -21.98 -46.69
C GLU A 207 1.91 -22.73 -45.87
N ILE A 208 0.88 -23.16 -46.59
CA ILE A 208 -0.40 -23.72 -46.12
C ILE A 208 -0.36 -25.24 -46.32
N VAL A 209 -0.64 -26.07 -45.29
CA VAL A 209 -1.29 -27.39 -45.50
C VAL A 209 -2.10 -27.87 -44.27
N GLN A 210 -3.42 -27.80 -44.44
CA GLN A 210 -4.53 -28.71 -44.06
C GLN A 210 -4.43 -29.73 -42.90
N SER A 211 -5.52 -29.76 -42.11
CA SER A 211 -5.94 -30.80 -41.15
C SER A 211 -6.57 -32.02 -41.84
N PRO A 212 -6.62 -33.21 -41.21
CA PRO A 212 -7.87 -33.61 -40.53
C PRO A 212 -7.71 -34.44 -39.23
N THR A 213 -8.73 -34.35 -38.36
CA THR A 213 -9.08 -35.20 -37.18
C THR A 213 -9.61 -36.59 -37.65
N PRO A 214 -9.88 -37.68 -36.86
CA PRO A 214 -10.19 -37.73 -35.41
C PRO A 214 -9.87 -39.03 -34.58
N THR A 215 -10.24 -38.98 -33.29
CA THR A 215 -10.70 -40.05 -32.35
C THR A 215 -9.78 -41.20 -31.91
N GLY A 216 -9.53 -41.27 -30.59
CA GLY A 216 -9.10 -42.47 -29.87
C GLY A 216 -9.36 -42.36 -28.36
N SER A 217 -10.36 -43.09 -27.87
CA SER A 217 -10.78 -43.24 -26.47
C SER A 217 -9.76 -44.01 -25.60
N VAL A 218 -9.74 -43.75 -24.27
CA VAL A 218 -9.98 -44.70 -23.16
C VAL A 218 -9.30 -44.24 -21.84
N LYS A 219 -10.15 -43.77 -20.92
CA LYS A 219 -10.35 -44.21 -19.51
C LYS A 219 -9.15 -44.75 -18.69
N SER A 220 -8.84 -44.05 -17.60
CA SER A 220 -8.39 -44.63 -16.32
C SER A 220 -8.71 -43.68 -15.16
N SER A 221 -9.59 -44.13 -14.27
CA SER A 221 -9.81 -43.64 -12.89
C SER A 221 -9.70 -44.88 -11.99
N PRO A 222 -9.12 -44.78 -10.79
CA PRO A 222 -9.97 -44.56 -9.61
C PRO A 222 -9.40 -43.59 -8.56
N THR A 223 -10.32 -42.89 -7.91
CA THR A 223 -10.18 -42.04 -6.71
C THR A 223 -10.40 -42.88 -5.44
N PRO A 224 -9.89 -42.48 -4.25
CA PRO A 224 -10.78 -41.91 -3.20
C PRO A 224 -10.14 -40.68 -2.49
N THR A 225 -10.76 -39.49 -2.55
CA THR A 225 -11.59 -38.82 -1.49
C THR A 225 -10.84 -38.57 -0.17
N LYS A 226 -10.79 -37.35 0.44
CA LYS A 226 -11.90 -36.43 0.81
C LYS A 226 -11.26 -35.15 1.44
N LYS A 227 -11.49 -33.91 0.93
CA LYS A 227 -12.54 -32.89 1.29
C LYS A 227 -12.15 -32.05 2.55
N VAL A 228 -12.21 -30.71 2.69
CA VAL A 228 -12.75 -29.50 2.00
C VAL A 228 -12.21 -28.26 2.75
N SER A 229 -11.97 -27.08 2.17
CA SER A 229 -13.01 -26.13 1.75
C SER A 229 -12.47 -25.02 0.84
N GLY A 230 -12.97 -24.98 -0.40
CA GLY A 230 -12.93 -23.81 -1.27
C GLY A 230 -14.34 -23.25 -1.39
N THR A 231 -14.48 -21.94 -1.30
CA THR A 231 -15.70 -21.21 -1.66
C THR A 231 -15.50 -20.63 -3.06
N PRO A 232 -16.43 -20.82 -4.01
CA PRO A 232 -16.28 -20.35 -5.38
C PRO A 232 -16.38 -18.81 -5.47
N THR A 233 -15.38 -18.18 -6.08
CA THR A 233 -15.41 -16.77 -6.46
C THR A 233 -16.40 -16.59 -7.64
N PRO A 234 -17.36 -15.66 -7.56
CA PRO A 234 -18.24 -15.35 -8.69
C PRO A 234 -17.41 -14.73 -9.83
N THR A 235 -17.52 -15.30 -11.02
CA THR A 235 -16.95 -14.75 -12.25
C THR A 235 -17.93 -13.70 -12.77
N GLY A 236 -17.51 -12.43 -12.80
CA GLY A 236 -18.36 -11.34 -13.24
C GLY A 236 -18.59 -11.42 -14.75
N LYS A 237 -19.84 -11.59 -15.17
CA LYS A 237 -20.27 -11.65 -16.56
C LYS A 237 -20.19 -10.25 -17.18
N ALA A 238 -19.49 -10.14 -18.31
CA ALA A 238 -19.44 -8.92 -19.11
C ALA A 238 -20.81 -8.62 -19.75
N ALA A 239 -21.19 -7.35 -19.81
CA ALA A 239 -22.33 -6.89 -20.60
C ALA A 239 -21.98 -6.96 -22.09
N ALA A 240 -22.95 -7.31 -22.94
CA ALA A 240 -22.77 -7.36 -24.38
C ALA A 240 -22.65 -5.93 -24.94
N ASP A 241 -21.41 -5.49 -25.11
CA ASP A 241 -20.97 -4.20 -25.67
C ASP A 241 -21.48 -2.94 -24.93
N PRO A 242 -20.75 -2.44 -23.91
CA PRO A 242 -21.13 -1.26 -23.16
C PRO A 242 -20.99 0.05 -23.97
N ASP A 243 -21.92 0.99 -23.76
CA ASP A 243 -21.78 2.37 -24.21
C ASP A 243 -20.49 3.01 -23.64
N LYS A 244 -19.86 3.89 -24.42
CA LYS A 244 -18.68 4.65 -24.01
C LYS A 244 -19.03 5.65 -22.89
N PRO A 245 -18.15 5.89 -21.90
CA PRO A 245 -16.80 5.35 -21.78
C PRO A 245 -16.78 3.94 -21.17
N TYR A 246 -15.94 3.05 -21.72
CA TYR A 246 -15.73 1.70 -21.19
C TYR A 246 -14.26 1.37 -20.96
N ALA A 247 -14.02 0.43 -20.05
CA ALA A 247 -12.71 -0.16 -19.75
C ALA A 247 -12.56 -1.46 -20.54
N LEU A 248 -11.54 -1.54 -21.40
CA LEU A 248 -11.09 -2.77 -22.04
C LEU A 248 -10.00 -3.41 -21.16
N ILE A 249 -10.24 -4.63 -20.68
CA ILE A 249 -9.27 -5.31 -19.81
C ILE A 249 -8.08 -5.80 -20.64
N LYS A 250 -6.86 -5.38 -20.26
CA LYS A 250 -5.61 -5.79 -20.88
C LYS A 250 -5.21 -7.19 -20.43
N GLU A 251 -4.23 -7.78 -21.12
CA GLU A 251 -3.59 -8.99 -20.61
C GLU A 251 -2.96 -8.74 -19.24
N THR A 252 -3.15 -9.71 -18.34
CA THR A 252 -2.60 -9.68 -16.99
C THR A 252 -1.74 -10.93 -16.79
N PRO A 253 -0.66 -10.87 -15.99
CA PRO A 253 0.17 -12.04 -15.70
C PRO A 253 -0.60 -13.22 -15.05
N THR A 254 -1.74 -12.92 -14.42
CA THR A 254 -2.61 -13.88 -13.74
C THR A 254 -3.74 -14.42 -14.62
N GLY A 255 -3.94 -13.88 -15.82
CA GLY A 255 -5.05 -14.25 -16.71
C GLY A 255 -6.41 -13.70 -16.28
N PHE A 256 -6.46 -12.85 -15.25
CA PHE A 256 -7.65 -12.16 -14.76
C PHE A 256 -7.26 -10.88 -14.01
N LEU A 257 -8.15 -9.88 -14.00
CA LEU A 257 -8.06 -8.66 -13.21
C LEU A 257 -9.08 -8.71 -12.07
N ARG A 258 -8.66 -8.29 -10.88
CA ARG A 258 -9.52 -8.26 -9.69
C ARG A 258 -10.36 -7.00 -9.66
N VAL A 259 -11.63 -7.17 -9.29
CA VAL A 259 -12.57 -6.09 -8.97
C VAL A 259 -12.65 -5.96 -7.45
N ARG A 260 -12.46 -4.76 -6.92
CA ARG A 260 -12.37 -4.49 -5.48
C ARG A 260 -13.44 -3.51 -5.01
N GLU A 261 -13.72 -3.52 -3.71
CA GLU A 261 -14.73 -2.63 -3.10
C GLU A 261 -14.32 -1.14 -3.07
N GLN A 262 -13.03 -0.85 -2.91
CA GLN A 262 -12.45 0.50 -2.90
C GLN A 262 -11.28 0.59 -3.90
N PRO A 263 -10.87 1.79 -4.35
CA PRO A 263 -9.75 2.00 -5.27
C PRO A 263 -8.39 1.80 -4.56
N SER A 264 -8.19 0.60 -4.02
CA SER A 264 -7.03 0.21 -3.23
C SER A 264 -6.78 -1.28 -3.36
N THR A 265 -5.50 -1.67 -3.48
CA THR A 265 -5.10 -3.08 -3.51
C THR A 265 -5.27 -3.79 -2.17
N ALA A 266 -5.44 -3.05 -1.07
CA ALA A 266 -5.75 -3.58 0.27
C ALA A 266 -7.25 -3.87 0.48
N SER A 267 -8.11 -3.40 -0.43
CA SER A 267 -9.56 -3.57 -0.33
C SER A 267 -10.01 -5.00 -0.62
N ARG A 268 -11.14 -5.42 -0.06
CA ARG A 268 -11.77 -6.72 -0.34
C ARG A 268 -11.99 -6.93 -1.85
N GLU A 269 -11.67 -8.13 -2.32
CA GLU A 269 -11.98 -8.61 -3.67
C GLU A 269 -13.47 -8.98 -3.75
N LEU A 270 -14.17 -8.41 -4.74
CA LEU A 270 -15.58 -8.64 -4.98
C LEU A 270 -15.82 -9.59 -6.16
N ALA A 271 -15.00 -9.51 -7.21
CA ALA A 271 -15.13 -10.31 -8.42
C ALA A 271 -13.79 -10.37 -9.20
N GLN A 272 -13.76 -11.18 -10.26
CA GLN A 272 -12.66 -11.25 -11.23
C GLN A 272 -13.21 -11.08 -12.64
N VAL A 273 -12.49 -10.33 -13.47
CA VAL A 273 -12.79 -10.07 -14.88
C VAL A 273 -11.64 -10.54 -15.76
N LYS A 274 -11.91 -10.94 -17.01
CA LYS A 274 -10.91 -11.55 -17.91
C LYS A 274 -10.37 -10.55 -18.92
N PRO A 275 -9.12 -10.73 -19.39
CA PRO A 275 -8.58 -9.99 -20.52
C PRO A 275 -9.50 -10.05 -21.76
N GLY A 276 -9.64 -8.91 -22.45
CA GLY A 276 -10.49 -8.77 -23.62
C GLY A 276 -11.96 -8.44 -23.32
N GLU A 277 -12.41 -8.55 -22.07
CA GLU A 277 -13.76 -8.11 -21.68
C GLU A 277 -13.86 -6.59 -21.58
N LYS A 278 -15.08 -6.07 -21.78
CA LYS A 278 -15.40 -4.63 -21.74
C LYS A 278 -16.41 -4.35 -20.63
N TYR A 279 -16.19 -3.27 -19.88
CA TYR A 279 -17.09 -2.85 -18.81
C TYR A 279 -17.30 -1.34 -18.81
N THR A 280 -18.54 -0.88 -18.61
CA THR A 280 -18.85 0.56 -18.50
C THR A 280 -18.10 1.17 -17.31
N ILE A 281 -17.44 2.31 -17.54
CA ILE A 281 -16.79 3.09 -16.48
C ILE A 281 -17.83 4.03 -15.88
N LEU A 282 -17.98 3.97 -14.57
CA LEU A 282 -18.87 4.82 -13.79
C LEU A 282 -18.13 5.97 -13.12
N ASP A 283 -16.88 5.72 -12.69
CA ASP A 283 -16.06 6.69 -11.99
C ASP A 283 -14.57 6.40 -12.18
N GLU A 284 -13.73 7.40 -11.96
CA GLU A 284 -12.27 7.32 -12.09
C GLU A 284 -11.60 8.06 -10.94
N GLN A 285 -10.81 7.34 -10.15
CA GLN A 285 -10.12 7.91 -8.99
C GLN A 285 -8.75 7.29 -8.80
N SER A 286 -7.72 8.13 -8.69
CA SER A 286 -6.35 7.71 -8.34
C SER A 286 -5.81 6.55 -9.20
N GLY A 287 -6.10 6.54 -10.50
CA GLY A 287 -5.68 5.49 -11.44
C GLY A 287 -6.48 4.18 -11.35
N TRP A 288 -7.64 4.20 -10.69
CA TRP A 288 -8.61 3.11 -10.69
C TRP A 288 -9.86 3.51 -11.46
N TYR A 289 -10.47 2.54 -12.14
CA TYR A 289 -11.76 2.70 -12.78
C TYR A 289 -12.81 1.95 -11.98
N GLN A 290 -13.87 2.64 -11.59
CA GLN A 290 -15.06 1.98 -11.08
C GLN A 290 -15.85 1.46 -12.27
N ILE A 291 -16.04 0.15 -12.33
CA ILE A 291 -16.79 -0.52 -13.39
C ILE A 291 -18.10 -1.10 -12.86
N SER A 292 -19.10 -1.19 -13.73
CA SER A 292 -20.28 -2.03 -13.52
C SER A 292 -19.98 -3.46 -13.98
N TYR A 293 -20.05 -4.44 -13.09
CA TYR A 293 -19.89 -5.87 -13.40
C TYR A 293 -21.20 -6.62 -13.07
N ASP A 294 -21.58 -7.61 -13.88
CA ASP A 294 -22.89 -8.31 -13.79
C ASP A 294 -24.15 -7.43 -13.98
N GLY A 295 -24.01 -6.19 -14.46
CA GLY A 295 -25.14 -5.30 -14.78
C GLY A 295 -25.73 -4.55 -13.58
N GLU A 296 -25.56 -5.07 -12.37
CA GLU A 296 -26.08 -4.46 -11.13
C GLU A 296 -24.98 -4.07 -10.12
N ASN A 297 -23.83 -4.75 -10.13
CA ASN A 297 -22.80 -4.57 -9.12
C ASN A 297 -21.69 -3.61 -9.59
N LYS A 298 -21.08 -2.89 -8.64
CA LYS A 298 -20.03 -1.90 -8.92
C LYS A 298 -18.77 -2.24 -8.15
N GLY A 299 -17.62 -2.02 -8.77
CA GLY A 299 -16.35 -2.19 -8.09
C GLY A 299 -15.18 -1.63 -8.88
N TRP A 300 -14.04 -1.55 -8.24
CA TRP A 300 -12.85 -0.86 -8.70
C TRP A 300 -11.86 -1.84 -9.32
N ILE A 301 -11.41 -1.52 -10.53
CA ILE A 301 -10.32 -2.21 -11.21
C ILE A 301 -9.13 -1.26 -11.36
N SER A 302 -7.91 -1.81 -11.33
CA SER A 302 -6.71 -1.01 -11.52
C SER A 302 -6.60 -0.59 -12.98
N GLY A 303 -6.46 0.72 -13.22
CA GLY A 303 -6.29 1.28 -14.56
C GLY A 303 -4.97 0.89 -15.22
N GLN A 304 -4.02 0.34 -14.46
CA GLN A 304 -2.79 -0.25 -15.01
C GLN A 304 -3.08 -1.41 -15.97
N TYR A 305 -4.15 -2.17 -15.70
CA TYR A 305 -4.53 -3.37 -16.44
C TYR A 305 -5.79 -3.17 -17.28
N ALA A 306 -6.20 -1.92 -17.53
CA ALA A 306 -7.35 -1.59 -18.36
C ALA A 306 -7.06 -0.38 -19.25
N THR A 307 -7.61 -0.38 -20.47
CA THR A 307 -7.60 0.79 -21.36
C THR A 307 -8.97 1.44 -21.32
N LYS A 308 -9.03 2.73 -20.96
CA LYS A 308 -10.24 3.54 -21.12
C LYS A 308 -10.46 3.85 -22.60
N VAL A 309 -11.66 3.60 -23.09
CA VAL A 309 -12.09 3.93 -24.44
C VAL A 309 -13.29 4.86 -24.35
N GLU A 310 -13.13 6.07 -24.90
CA GLU A 310 -14.16 7.10 -25.03
C GLU A 310 -14.84 7.05 -26.40
#